data_AF-A0A286SCX8-F1
#
_entry.id   AF-A0A286SCX8-F1
#
_cell.length_a   1.000
_cell.length_b   1.000
_cell.length_c   1.000
_cell.angle_alpha   90.00
_cell.angle_beta   90.00
_cell.angle_gamma   90.00
#
_symmetry.space_group_name_H-M   'P 1'
#
loop_
_entity.id
_entity.type
_entity.pdbx_description
1 polymer ?
#
loop_
_entity_poly.entity_id
_entity_poly.type
_entity_poly.pdbx_seq_one_letter_code
_entity_poly.pdbx_strand_id
1 'polypeptide(L)'
;DLRGDRQPEFTQIDMEMSFADEQTIQDYTEGLLKKIMKDVMGIDLKTPIKRMSWTDSMNKYGCDKPDTRYGMLIHDLSSIFKDSDFKVFSGAIADGGFVKGIAVKNGAKEYSRKKIDKKADFIKRFHAKGLAWVKFEDGEFSGPVARFLTDENKEALKKEFDLEGGELVVFVADKWKVVCDSLDHLRREFAKETGIIPKGVYDFV
;
A
#
# COMPACT_ATOMS: atom_id res chain seq x y z
N ASP A 1 8.75 -19.45 14.21
CA ASP A 1 7.73 -18.58 13.58
C ASP A 1 7.28 -19.24 12.27
N LEU A 2 6.35 -20.19 12.37
CA LEU A 2 5.73 -20.82 11.20
C LEU A 2 4.70 -19.83 10.64
N ARG A 3 5.19 -18.87 9.86
CA ARG A 3 4.32 -18.11 8.96
C ARG A 3 3.69 -19.13 8.00
N GLY A 4 2.42 -18.97 7.66
CA GLY A 4 1.62 -20.00 6.97
C GLY A 4 2.17 -20.47 5.62
N ASP A 5 3.15 -19.75 5.06
CA ASP A 5 3.84 -20.02 3.80
C ASP A 5 5.25 -20.65 3.99
N ARG A 6 5.63 -21.03 5.21
CA ARG A 6 6.97 -21.57 5.51
C ARG A 6 6.90 -23.01 6.00
N GLN A 7 7.64 -23.88 5.33
CA GLN A 7 7.86 -25.28 5.71
C GLN A 7 9.36 -25.51 5.96
N PRO A 8 9.74 -26.40 6.89
CA PRO A 8 11.13 -26.79 7.08
C PRO A 8 11.76 -27.36 5.80
N GLU A 9 10.96 -28.03 4.98
CA GLU A 9 11.33 -28.59 3.68
C GLU A 9 10.42 -28.02 2.59
N PHE A 10 11.01 -27.62 1.46
CA PHE A 10 10.29 -27.07 0.31
C PHE A 10 11.05 -27.36 -0.99
N THR A 11 10.34 -27.30 -2.11
CA THR A 11 10.90 -27.57 -3.44
C THR A 11 11.16 -26.27 -4.18
N GLN A 12 12.31 -26.18 -4.84
CA GLN A 12 12.66 -25.07 -5.74
C GLN A 12 12.84 -25.59 -7.16
N ILE A 13 12.51 -24.74 -8.14
CA ILE A 13 12.98 -24.89 -9.52
C ILE A 13 14.26 -24.07 -9.60
N ASP A 14 15.40 -24.74 -9.45
CA ASP A 14 16.72 -24.11 -9.46
C ASP A 14 17.25 -23.99 -10.89
N MET A 15 17.80 -22.81 -11.23
CA MET A 15 18.30 -22.50 -12.57
C MET A 15 19.56 -21.65 -12.49
N GLU A 16 20.60 -22.08 -13.19
CA GLU A 16 21.87 -21.35 -13.30
C GLU A 16 22.29 -21.27 -14.77
N MET A 17 22.90 -20.15 -15.18
CA MET A 17 23.35 -19.91 -16.55
C MET A 17 24.75 -19.31 -16.57
N SER A 18 25.60 -19.78 -17.48
CA SER A 18 26.92 -19.16 -17.71
C SER A 18 26.83 -18.11 -18.81
N PHE A 19 27.57 -17.00 -18.64
CA PHE A 19 27.66 -15.91 -19.62
C PHE A 19 26.32 -15.21 -19.95
N ALA A 20 25.34 -15.29 -19.05
CA ALA A 20 24.06 -14.60 -19.18
C ALA A 20 24.07 -13.25 -18.44
N ASP A 21 23.35 -12.27 -18.97
CA ASP A 21 23.03 -11.04 -18.27
C ASP A 21 21.67 -11.14 -17.54
N GLU A 22 21.33 -10.11 -16.76
CA GLU A 22 20.07 -10.04 -16.01
C GLU A 22 18.83 -10.22 -16.92
N GLN A 23 18.85 -9.58 -18.09
CA GLN A 23 17.75 -9.62 -19.05
C GLN A 23 17.53 -11.04 -19.59
N THR A 24 18.60 -11.75 -19.93
CA THR A 24 18.54 -13.13 -20.40
C THR A 24 17.88 -14.03 -19.37
N ILE A 25 18.31 -13.94 -18.10
CA ILE A 25 17.75 -14.75 -17.01
C ILE A 25 16.24 -14.47 -16.88
N GLN A 26 15.84 -13.20 -16.89
CA GLN A 26 14.44 -12.79 -16.82
C GLN A 26 13.62 -13.34 -17.98
N ASP A 27 14.09 -13.22 -19.23
CA ASP A 27 13.38 -13.71 -20.40
C ASP A 27 13.12 -15.24 -20.34
N TYR A 28 14.10 -16.02 -19.88
CA TYR A 28 13.92 -17.46 -19.67
C TYR A 28 12.92 -17.77 -18.55
N THR A 29 13.01 -17.06 -17.42
CA THR A 29 12.06 -17.21 -16.30
C THR A 29 10.64 -16.84 -16.73
N GLU A 30 10.46 -15.73 -17.44
CA GLU A 30 9.16 -15.29 -17.96
C GLU A 30 8.59 -16.28 -18.98
N GLY A 31 9.43 -16.84 -19.85
CA GLY A 31 9.04 -17.90 -20.79
C GLY A 31 8.54 -19.16 -20.07
N LEU A 32 9.22 -19.57 -19.00
CA LEU A 32 8.78 -20.68 -18.14
C LEU A 32 7.43 -20.37 -17.49
N LEU A 33 7.27 -19.19 -16.88
CA LEU A 33 6.01 -18.76 -16.26
C LEU A 33 4.87 -18.73 -17.27
N LYS A 34 5.11 -18.16 -18.46
CA LYS A 34 4.13 -18.11 -19.55
C LYS A 34 3.68 -19.50 -19.97
N LYS A 35 4.62 -20.44 -20.13
CA LYS A 35 4.31 -21.83 -20.47
C LYS A 35 3.48 -22.50 -19.37
N ILE A 36 3.87 -22.37 -18.10
CA ILE A 36 3.12 -22.95 -16.96
C ILE A 36 1.70 -22.38 -16.90
N MET A 37 1.56 -21.05 -16.98
CA MET A 37 0.25 -20.40 -16.97
C MET A 37 -0.63 -20.85 -18.12
N LYS A 38 -0.06 -21.05 -19.32
CA LYS A 38 -0.80 -21.54 -20.48
C LYS A 38 -1.23 -22.99 -20.33
N ASP A 39 -0.29 -23.87 -19.98
CA ASP A 39 -0.51 -25.32 -19.96
C ASP A 39 -1.39 -25.77 -18.79
N VAL A 40 -1.24 -25.12 -17.62
CA VAL A 40 -1.94 -25.52 -16.39
C VAL A 40 -3.23 -24.71 -16.20
N MET A 41 -3.19 -23.40 -16.45
CA MET A 41 -4.31 -22.49 -16.16
C MET A 41 -5.08 -22.06 -17.41
N GLY A 42 -4.59 -22.38 -18.62
CA GLY A 42 -5.19 -21.91 -19.88
C GLY A 42 -4.97 -20.41 -20.15
N ILE A 43 -4.18 -19.72 -19.33
CA ILE A 43 -3.99 -18.27 -19.37
C ILE A 43 -2.78 -17.92 -20.23
N ASP A 44 -2.97 -17.06 -21.23
CA ASP A 44 -1.86 -16.52 -22.02
C ASP A 44 -1.23 -15.32 -21.30
N LEU A 45 -0.15 -15.57 -20.57
CA LEU A 45 0.59 -14.53 -19.86
C LEU A 45 1.30 -13.61 -20.85
N LYS A 46 1.08 -12.30 -20.71
CA LYS A 46 1.76 -11.28 -21.52
C LYS A 46 3.19 -11.10 -21.02
N THR A 47 4.13 -11.09 -21.96
CA THR A 47 5.55 -10.83 -21.74
C THR A 47 5.98 -9.65 -22.65
N PRO A 48 6.95 -8.81 -22.24
CA PRO A 48 7.67 -8.90 -20.97
C PRO A 48 6.76 -8.61 -19.77
N ILE A 49 7.00 -9.27 -18.64
CA ILE A 49 6.31 -8.98 -17.38
C ILE A 49 6.63 -7.52 -17.00
N LYS A 50 5.67 -6.83 -16.37
CA LYS A 50 5.90 -5.46 -15.89
C LYS A 50 7.10 -5.46 -14.95
N ARG A 51 7.83 -4.36 -14.90
CA ARG A 51 8.95 -4.20 -13.96
C ARG A 51 8.70 -3.03 -13.05
N MET A 52 9.10 -3.18 -11.80
CA MET A 52 9.01 -2.13 -10.80
C MET A 52 10.31 -2.05 -10.04
N SER A 53 10.86 -0.85 -9.90
CA SER A 53 12.02 -0.66 -9.04
C SER A 53 11.63 -0.96 -7.59
N TRP A 54 12.58 -1.45 -6.79
CA TRP A 54 12.36 -1.65 -5.37
C TRP A 54 11.85 -0.38 -4.68
N THR A 55 12.42 0.78 -5.04
CA THR A 55 12.02 2.08 -4.51
C THR A 55 10.58 2.43 -4.86
N ASP A 56 10.14 2.19 -6.10
CA ASP A 56 8.75 2.39 -6.50
C ASP A 56 7.80 1.46 -5.73
N SER A 57 8.17 0.19 -5.59
CA SER A 57 7.36 -0.80 -4.88
C SER A 57 7.18 -0.41 -3.42
N MET A 58 8.27 -0.07 -2.74
CA MET A 58 8.25 0.36 -1.35
C MET A 58 7.49 1.68 -1.15
N ASN A 59 7.64 2.65 -2.06
CA ASN A 59 6.97 3.94 -1.94
C ASN A 59 5.47 3.89 -2.26
N LYS A 60 5.06 3.09 -3.25
CA LYS A 60 3.66 3.00 -3.71
C LYS A 60 2.84 1.92 -3.00
N TYR A 61 3.49 0.86 -2.51
CA TYR A 61 2.79 -0.30 -1.93
C TYR A 61 3.27 -0.68 -0.53
N GLY A 62 4.43 -0.18 -0.09
CA GLY A 62 4.97 -0.44 1.25
C GLY A 62 5.66 -1.79 1.41
N CYS A 63 5.81 -2.55 0.32
CA CYS A 63 6.49 -3.85 0.31
C CYS A 63 7.20 -4.10 -1.03
N ASP A 64 8.09 -5.09 -1.05
CA ASP A 64 8.86 -5.56 -2.22
C ASP A 64 8.14 -6.67 -3.01
N LYS A 65 6.95 -7.07 -2.57
CA LYS A 65 6.07 -8.06 -3.23
C LYS A 65 4.63 -7.53 -3.29
N PRO A 66 4.39 -6.48 -4.09
CA PRO A 66 3.13 -5.77 -4.09
C PRO A 66 2.02 -6.58 -4.77
N ASP A 67 0.82 -6.50 -4.22
CA ASP A 67 -0.38 -6.95 -4.92
C ASP A 67 -0.89 -5.82 -5.84
N THR A 68 -0.53 -5.86 -7.12
CA THR A 68 -0.84 -4.80 -8.09
C THR A 68 -2.24 -4.91 -8.70
N ARG A 69 -3.03 -5.92 -8.30
CA ARG A 69 -4.38 -6.16 -8.84
C ARG A 69 -5.40 -5.09 -8.44
N TYR A 70 -5.08 -4.29 -7.44
CA TYR A 70 -5.93 -3.20 -6.96
C TYR A 70 -5.07 -1.95 -6.67
N GLY A 71 -5.72 -0.79 -6.65
CA GLY A 71 -5.09 0.50 -6.34
C GLY A 71 -4.83 0.68 -4.84
N MET A 72 -5.39 1.75 -4.27
CA MET A 72 -5.14 2.15 -2.87
C MET A 72 -3.64 2.36 -2.64
N LEU A 73 -2.96 3.05 -3.56
CA LEU A 73 -1.54 3.32 -3.47
C LEU A 73 -1.22 4.17 -2.23
N ILE A 74 0.01 4.06 -1.76
CA ILE A 74 0.57 4.91 -0.72
C ILE A 74 1.06 6.20 -1.35
N HIS A 75 0.63 7.32 -0.77
CA HIS A 75 1.06 8.66 -1.18
C HIS A 75 1.87 9.32 -0.07
N ASP A 76 2.91 10.05 -0.47
CA ASP A 76 3.72 10.85 0.46
C ASP A 76 3.11 12.23 0.63
N LEU A 77 2.71 12.53 1.85
CA LEU A 77 2.01 13.75 2.23
C LEU A 77 2.88 14.63 3.11
N SER A 78 4.18 14.31 3.22
CA SER A 78 5.11 15.02 4.10
C SER A 78 5.26 16.50 3.68
N SER A 79 5.20 16.80 2.39
CA SER A 79 5.19 18.17 1.87
C SER A 79 3.93 18.94 2.26
N ILE A 80 2.76 18.29 2.23
CA ILE A 80 1.45 18.88 2.58
C ILE A 80 1.42 19.23 4.08
N PHE A 81 2.00 18.38 4.93
CA PHE A 81 1.90 18.52 6.38
C PHE A 81 3.14 19.09 7.08
N LYS A 82 4.14 19.55 6.32
CA LYS A 82 5.41 20.06 6.86
C LYS A 82 5.20 21.14 7.92
N ASP A 83 4.31 22.09 7.64
CA ASP A 83 3.99 23.23 8.51
C ASP A 83 2.64 23.05 9.24
N SER A 84 2.16 21.81 9.39
CA SER A 84 0.89 21.52 10.04
C SER A 84 0.95 21.78 11.55
N ASP A 85 -0.11 22.41 12.07
CA ASP A 85 -0.35 22.56 13.51
C ASP A 85 -0.56 21.22 14.23
N PHE A 86 -0.81 20.14 13.48
CA PHE A 86 -0.89 18.81 14.06
C PHE A 86 0.52 18.27 14.38
N LYS A 87 0.95 18.46 15.64
CA LYS A 87 2.30 18.13 16.12
C LYS A 87 2.78 16.70 15.86
N VAL A 88 1.85 15.74 15.72
CA VAL A 88 2.21 14.36 15.36
C VAL A 88 2.83 14.31 13.95
N PHE A 89 2.28 15.07 13.00
CA PHE A 89 2.78 15.11 11.62
C PHE A 89 4.02 15.98 11.50
N SER A 90 3.96 17.23 11.94
CA SER A 90 5.11 18.14 11.86
C SER A 90 6.30 17.65 12.69
N GLY A 91 6.06 17.02 13.85
CA GLY A 91 7.11 16.38 14.66
C GLY A 91 7.78 15.21 13.94
N ALA A 92 7.00 14.29 13.34
CA ALA A 92 7.57 13.17 12.59
C ALA A 92 8.42 13.65 11.41
N ILE A 93 8.00 14.70 10.70
CA ILE A 93 8.75 15.27 9.57
C ILE A 93 10.03 15.97 10.07
N ALA A 94 9.95 16.74 11.16
CA ALA A 94 11.12 17.40 11.75
C ALA A 94 12.19 16.39 12.22
N ASP A 95 11.77 15.21 12.66
CA ASP A 95 12.65 14.11 13.06
C ASP A 95 13.23 13.31 11.86
N GLY A 96 13.02 13.77 10.62
CA GLY A 96 13.46 13.10 9.39
C GLY A 96 12.60 11.88 9.00
N GLY A 97 11.41 11.77 9.58
CA GLY A 97 10.39 10.78 9.21
C GLY A 97 9.50 11.25 8.07
N PHE A 98 8.40 10.51 7.88
CA PHE A 98 7.47 10.70 6.78
C PHE A 98 6.04 10.70 7.31
N VAL A 99 5.16 11.45 6.63
CA VAL A 99 3.72 11.32 6.74
C VAL A 99 3.23 10.75 5.42
N LYS A 100 2.81 9.49 5.41
CA LYS A 100 2.20 8.88 4.22
C LYS A 100 0.80 8.39 4.55
N GLY A 101 -0.03 8.26 3.51
CA GLY A 101 -1.41 7.81 3.67
C GLY A 101 -1.94 7.01 2.50
N ILE A 102 -3.12 6.44 2.71
CA ILE A 102 -3.92 5.74 1.70
C ILE A 102 -5.37 6.22 1.80
N ALA A 103 -6.08 6.23 0.67
CA ALA A 103 -7.51 6.48 0.61
C ALA A 103 -8.28 5.18 0.36
N VAL A 104 -9.22 4.89 1.26
CA VAL A 104 -10.15 3.77 1.14
C VAL A 104 -11.45 4.29 0.54
N LYS A 105 -11.67 4.00 -0.75
CA LYS A 105 -12.92 4.35 -1.44
C LYS A 105 -14.12 3.72 -0.73
N ASN A 106 -15.21 4.48 -0.59
CA ASN A 106 -16.41 4.12 0.17
C ASN A 106 -16.16 3.82 1.67
N GLY A 107 -14.99 4.15 2.20
CA GLY A 107 -14.62 3.84 3.58
C GLY A 107 -15.31 4.73 4.62
N ALA A 108 -15.83 5.90 4.25
CA ALA A 108 -16.37 6.85 5.22
C ALA A 108 -17.58 6.29 5.99
N LYS A 109 -18.53 5.65 5.30
CA LYS A 109 -19.70 5.04 5.95
C LYS A 109 -19.40 3.67 6.56
N GLU A 110 -18.52 2.90 5.92
CA GLU A 110 -18.21 1.52 6.33
C GLU A 110 -17.41 1.43 7.63
N TYR A 111 -16.53 2.40 7.87
CA TYR A 111 -15.60 2.37 9.00
C TYR A 111 -16.03 3.33 10.12
N SER A 112 -16.66 2.77 11.15
CA SER A 112 -16.90 3.50 12.41
C SER A 112 -15.58 3.79 13.15
N ARG A 113 -15.59 4.75 14.07
CA ARG A 113 -14.45 5.06 14.97
C ARG A 113 -13.85 3.79 15.57
N LYS A 114 -14.70 2.92 16.11
CA LYS A 114 -14.30 1.64 16.71
C LYS A 114 -13.61 0.69 15.71
N LYS A 115 -14.06 0.64 14.46
CA LYS A 115 -13.38 -0.16 13.42
C LYS A 115 -12.00 0.44 13.10
N ILE A 116 -11.90 1.76 13.01
CA ILE A 116 -10.63 2.44 12.74
C ILE A 116 -9.64 2.28 13.92
N ASP A 117 -10.11 2.37 15.17
CA ASP A 117 -9.27 2.15 16.35
C ASP A 117 -8.69 0.72 16.37
N LYS A 118 -9.47 -0.29 15.94
CA LYS A 118 -8.94 -1.66 15.76
C LYS A 118 -7.85 -1.73 14.69
N LYS A 119 -7.94 -0.93 13.62
CA LYS A 119 -6.89 -0.81 12.60
C LYS A 119 -5.65 -0.13 13.16
N ALA A 120 -5.82 0.88 14.02
CA ALA A 120 -4.72 1.50 14.76
C ALA A 120 -4.01 0.49 15.68
N ASP A 121 -4.77 -0.34 16.41
CA ASP A 121 -4.20 -1.40 17.24
C ASP A 121 -3.49 -2.47 16.42
N PHE A 122 -4.05 -2.83 15.26
CA PHE A 122 -3.45 -3.80 14.35
C PHE A 122 -2.04 -3.38 13.92
N ILE A 123 -1.82 -2.12 13.55
CA ILE A 123 -0.51 -1.65 13.05
C ILE A 123 0.54 -1.41 14.13
N LYS A 124 0.18 -1.44 15.42
CA LYS A 124 1.18 -1.35 16.51
C LYS A 124 2.22 -2.47 16.44
N ARG A 125 1.85 -3.64 15.88
CA ARG A 125 2.79 -4.75 15.64
C ARG A 125 3.89 -4.42 14.63
N PHE A 126 3.69 -3.38 13.81
CA PHE A 126 4.66 -2.82 12.87
C PHE A 126 5.33 -1.56 13.44
N HIS A 127 5.25 -1.37 14.76
CA HIS A 127 5.86 -0.28 15.52
C HIS A 127 5.25 1.12 15.28
N ALA A 128 4.12 1.21 14.57
CA ALA A 128 3.43 2.48 14.44
C ALA A 128 2.91 3.00 15.79
N LYS A 129 3.15 4.28 16.05
CA LYS A 129 2.70 4.97 17.27
C LYS A 129 1.21 5.29 17.26
N GLY A 130 0.60 5.37 16.08
CA GLY A 130 -0.83 5.65 15.94
C GLY A 130 -1.29 5.65 14.48
N LEU A 131 -2.61 5.72 14.30
CA LEU A 131 -3.27 5.87 13.02
C LEU A 131 -4.10 7.15 13.05
N ALA A 132 -3.68 8.14 12.27
CA ALA A 132 -4.47 9.33 12.04
C ALA A 132 -5.47 9.06 10.90
N TRP A 133 -6.61 9.75 10.90
CA TRP A 133 -7.60 9.59 9.84
C TRP A 133 -8.52 10.81 9.70
N VAL A 134 -9.06 10.95 8.49
CA VAL A 134 -10.20 11.80 8.18
C VAL A 134 -11.17 11.05 7.27
N LYS A 135 -12.44 11.41 7.33
CA LYS A 135 -13.44 11.02 6.34
C LYS A 135 -13.73 12.23 5.48
N PHE A 136 -13.97 11.99 4.19
CA PHE A 136 -14.44 13.00 3.26
C PHE A 136 -15.83 12.59 2.78
N GLU A 137 -16.86 13.36 3.11
CA GLU A 137 -18.25 13.11 2.73
C GLU A 137 -18.92 14.45 2.39
N ASP A 138 -19.70 14.48 1.31
CA ASP A 138 -20.49 15.66 0.91
C ASP A 138 -19.68 16.97 0.84
N GLY A 139 -18.39 16.89 0.46
CA GLY A 139 -17.49 18.04 0.36
C GLY A 139 -16.82 18.45 1.68
N GLU A 140 -17.13 17.78 2.79
CA GLU A 140 -16.61 18.10 4.12
C GLU A 140 -15.66 17.03 4.67
N PHE A 141 -14.59 17.49 5.32
CA PHE A 141 -13.69 16.61 6.06
C PHE A 141 -14.14 16.50 7.53
N SER A 142 -14.26 15.28 8.03
CA SER A 142 -14.55 14.99 9.43
C SER A 142 -13.54 14.03 10.05
N GLY A 143 -13.43 14.01 11.38
CA GLY A 143 -12.52 13.13 12.12
C GLY A 143 -11.44 13.88 12.92
N PRO A 144 -10.56 13.14 13.64
CA PRO A 144 -9.62 13.72 14.60
C PRO A 144 -8.63 14.71 13.98
N VAL A 145 -8.25 14.50 12.72
CA VAL A 145 -7.28 15.33 12.01
C VAL A 145 -7.96 16.49 11.28
N ALA A 146 -9.27 16.41 10.99
CA ALA A 146 -9.97 17.37 10.15
C ALA A 146 -9.86 18.83 10.64
N ARG A 147 -9.89 19.04 11.97
CA ARG A 147 -9.75 20.38 12.58
C ARG A 147 -8.36 21.03 12.39
N PHE A 148 -7.36 20.25 12.01
CA PHE A 148 -6.00 20.72 11.76
C PHE A 148 -5.71 20.87 10.26
N LEU A 149 -6.69 20.60 9.40
CA LEU A 149 -6.56 20.79 7.96
C LEU A 149 -6.90 22.23 7.61
N THR A 150 -5.91 22.94 7.06
CA THR A 150 -6.13 24.19 6.33
C THR A 150 -6.87 23.89 5.02
N ASP A 151 -7.43 24.92 4.38
CA ASP A 151 -8.09 24.73 3.09
C ASP A 151 -7.10 24.28 2.00
N GLU A 152 -5.85 24.74 2.06
CA GLU A 152 -4.77 24.26 1.20
C GLU A 152 -4.50 22.75 1.40
N ASN A 153 -4.45 22.27 2.65
CA ASN A 153 -4.29 20.85 2.94
C ASN A 153 -5.47 20.03 2.39
N LYS A 154 -6.70 20.54 2.53
CA LYS A 154 -7.91 19.86 2.03
C LYS A 154 -7.86 19.71 0.51
N GLU A 155 -7.55 20.78 -0.22
CA GLU A 155 -7.46 20.74 -1.69
C GLU A 155 -6.30 19.85 -2.17
N ALA A 156 -5.15 19.90 -1.49
CA ALA A 156 -4.03 19.02 -1.79
C ALA A 156 -4.40 17.54 -1.59
N LEU A 157 -5.08 17.19 -0.50
CA LEU A 157 -5.56 15.82 -0.25
C LEU A 157 -6.59 15.35 -1.27
N LYS A 158 -7.54 16.21 -1.64
CA LYS A 158 -8.53 15.90 -2.68
C LYS A 158 -7.86 15.55 -4.00
N LYS A 159 -6.85 16.35 -4.39
CA LYS A 159 -6.10 16.13 -5.62
C LYS A 159 -5.20 14.90 -5.56
N GLU A 160 -4.52 14.67 -4.45
CA GLU A 160 -3.55 13.58 -4.32
C GLU A 160 -4.22 12.20 -4.34
N PHE A 161 -5.42 12.10 -3.77
CA PHE A 161 -6.16 10.83 -3.67
C PHE A 161 -7.38 10.73 -4.59
N ASP A 162 -7.60 11.72 -5.46
CA ASP A 162 -8.81 11.83 -6.30
C ASP A 162 -10.10 11.60 -5.49
N LEU A 163 -10.28 12.39 -4.43
CA LEU A 163 -11.42 12.22 -3.50
C LEU A 163 -12.72 12.72 -4.13
N GLU A 164 -13.71 11.84 -4.22
CA GLU A 164 -15.01 12.11 -4.87
C GLU A 164 -16.15 12.26 -3.85
N GLY A 165 -15.93 11.85 -2.59
CA GLY A 165 -16.92 11.86 -1.52
C GLY A 165 -17.31 10.44 -1.13
N GLY A 166 -17.08 10.08 0.13
CA GLY A 166 -17.29 8.75 0.69
C GLY A 166 -16.00 8.05 1.11
N GLU A 167 -14.84 8.68 1.00
CA GLU A 167 -13.54 8.08 1.31
C GLU A 167 -13.17 8.20 2.79
N LEU A 168 -12.48 7.17 3.28
CA LEU A 168 -11.68 7.24 4.50
C LEU A 168 -10.22 7.41 4.10
N VAL A 169 -9.58 8.52 4.50
CA VAL A 169 -8.14 8.71 4.35
C VAL A 169 -7.48 8.40 5.69
N VAL A 170 -6.50 7.51 5.68
CA VAL A 170 -5.71 7.16 6.87
C VAL A 170 -4.24 7.53 6.68
N PHE A 171 -3.59 7.89 7.77
CA PHE A 171 -2.23 8.42 7.78
C PHE A 171 -1.38 7.73 8.84
N VAL A 172 -0.14 7.44 8.48
CA VAL A 172 0.89 7.00 9.42
C VAL A 172 2.06 7.99 9.34
N ALA A 173 2.49 8.47 10.50
CA ALA A 173 3.57 9.44 10.65
C ALA A 173 4.68 8.84 11.51
N ASP A 174 5.76 8.37 10.87
CA ASP A 174 6.88 7.71 11.55
C ASP A 174 8.10 7.61 10.60
N LYS A 175 9.13 6.86 10.99
CA LYS A 175 10.26 6.49 10.12
C LYS A 175 9.76 5.75 8.88
N TRP A 176 10.47 5.93 7.77
CA TRP A 176 10.11 5.39 6.45
C TRP A 176 9.66 3.91 6.48
N LYS A 177 10.45 3.03 7.11
CA LYS A 177 10.14 1.59 7.18
C LYS A 177 8.85 1.29 7.95
N VAL A 178 8.61 1.98 9.07
CA VAL A 178 7.40 1.81 9.90
C VAL A 178 6.17 2.24 9.12
N VAL A 179 6.27 3.36 8.39
CA VAL A 179 5.19 3.85 7.54
C VAL A 179 4.88 2.87 6.41
N CYS A 180 5.90 2.41 5.67
CA CYS A 180 5.74 1.42 4.60
C CYS A 180 5.08 0.13 5.10
N ASP A 181 5.61 -0.46 6.18
CA ASP A 181 5.09 -1.71 6.72
C ASP A 181 3.65 -1.57 7.20
N SER A 182 3.35 -0.49 7.92
CA SER A 182 2.01 -0.26 8.47
C SER A 182 0.98 -0.06 7.37
N LEU A 183 1.32 0.73 6.35
CA LEU A 183 0.41 1.02 5.25
C LEU A 183 0.25 -0.15 4.27
N ASP A 184 1.29 -0.96 4.00
CA ASP A 184 1.13 -2.21 3.23
C ASP A 184 0.11 -3.14 3.89
N HIS A 185 0.27 -3.38 5.18
CA HIS A 185 -0.62 -4.30 5.89
C HIS A 185 -2.02 -3.75 6.05
N LEU A 186 -2.18 -2.43 6.28
CA LEU A 186 -3.51 -1.80 6.26
C LEU A 186 -4.16 -1.90 4.90
N ARG A 187 -3.43 -1.59 3.83
CA ARG A 187 -3.91 -1.69 2.46
C ARG A 187 -4.42 -3.10 2.15
N ARG A 188 -3.69 -4.15 2.55
CA ARG A 188 -4.12 -5.56 2.41
C ARG A 188 -5.39 -5.86 3.21
N GLU A 189 -5.47 -5.37 4.45
CA GLU A 189 -6.64 -5.58 5.32
C GLU A 189 -7.89 -4.88 4.77
N PHE A 190 -7.76 -3.61 4.38
CA PHE A 190 -8.85 -2.86 3.75
C PHE A 190 -9.26 -3.52 2.44
N ALA A 191 -8.31 -3.94 1.59
CA ALA A 191 -8.65 -4.56 0.31
C ALA A 191 -9.44 -5.86 0.46
N LYS A 192 -9.13 -6.67 1.49
CA LYS A 192 -9.90 -7.87 1.82
C LYS A 192 -11.32 -7.53 2.30
N GLU A 193 -11.45 -6.52 3.17
CA GLU A 193 -12.73 -6.12 3.75
C GLU A 193 -13.67 -5.45 2.74
N THR A 194 -13.12 -4.62 1.86
CA THR A 194 -13.88 -3.92 0.80
C THR A 194 -14.14 -4.81 -0.41
N GLY A 195 -13.44 -5.93 -0.54
CA GLY A 195 -13.59 -6.86 -1.65
C GLY A 195 -13.08 -6.33 -3.00
N ILE A 196 -12.24 -5.28 -2.99
CA ILE A 196 -11.70 -4.66 -4.22
C ILE A 196 -10.68 -5.54 -4.96
N ILE A 197 -10.22 -6.65 -4.35
CA ILE A 197 -9.27 -7.57 -4.97
C ILE A 197 -10.03 -8.36 -6.05
N PRO A 198 -9.74 -8.15 -7.34
CA PRO A 198 -10.44 -8.85 -8.41
C PRO A 198 -10.12 -10.35 -8.37
N LYS A 199 -11.16 -11.18 -8.46
CA LYS A 199 -11.04 -12.64 -8.50
C LYS A 199 -10.63 -13.09 -9.91
N GLY A 200 -9.78 -14.12 -9.98
CA GLY A 200 -9.34 -14.70 -11.25
C GLY A 200 -8.39 -13.81 -12.06
N VAL A 201 -7.93 -12.68 -11.49
CA VAL A 201 -6.92 -11.83 -12.12
C VAL A 201 -5.54 -12.19 -11.57
N TYR A 202 -4.60 -12.36 -12.49
CA TYR A 202 -3.19 -12.58 -12.23
C TYR A 202 -2.41 -11.39 -12.80
N ASP A 203 -1.80 -10.60 -11.94
CA ASP A 203 -0.99 -9.45 -12.33
C ASP A 203 0.42 -9.67 -11.79
N PHE A 204 1.37 -9.85 -12.72
CA PHE A 204 2.77 -10.10 -12.43
C PHE A 204 3.56 -8.79 -12.63
N VAL A 205 4.54 -8.56 -11.76
CA VAL A 205 5.42 -7.38 -11.75
C VAL A 205 6.78 -7.71 -11.14
#